data_AF-A0A1H6DAA7-F1
#
_entry.id   AF-A0A1H6DAA7-F1
#
_cell.length_a   1.000
_cell.length_b   1.000
_cell.length_c   1.000
_cell.angle_alpha   90.00
_cell.angle_beta   90.00
_cell.angle_gamma   90.00
#
_symmetry.space_group_name_H-M   'P 1'
#
loop_
_entity.id
_entity.type
_entity.pdbx_description
1 polymer ?
#
loop_
_entity_poly.entity_id
_entity_poly.type
_entity_poly.pdbx_seq_one_letter_code
_entity_poly.pdbx_strand_id
1 'polypeptide(L)' 'MALSMEEQRILAEIETHLVQDDPKLADRLSGLSRARWRRRMRLATAMVTALAVVAMVAMAVT' A
#
# COMPACT_ATOMS: atom_id res chain seq x y z
N MET A 1 -10.68 3.68 -7.27
CA MET A 1 -11.48 2.47 -7.45
C MET A 1 -11.11 1.49 -6.37
N ALA A 2 -11.97 1.32 -5.37
CA ALA A 2 -11.83 0.23 -4.41
C ALA A 2 -12.09 -1.08 -5.17
N LEU A 3 -11.32 -2.12 -4.89
CA LEU A 3 -11.63 -3.47 -5.36
C LEU A 3 -13.10 -3.78 -5.00
N SER A 4 -13.86 -4.33 -5.94
CA SER A 4 -15.17 -4.86 -5.62
C SER A 4 -15.03 -6.00 -4.59
N MET A 5 -15.99 -6.17 -3.70
CA MET A 5 -15.97 -7.22 -2.67
C MET A 5 -15.78 -8.62 -3.27
N GLU A 6 -16.27 -8.83 -4.50
CA GLU A 6 -16.08 -10.04 -5.30
C GLU A 6 -14.60 -10.30 -5.60
N GLU A 7 -13.88 -9.28 -6.10
CA GLU A 7 -12.45 -9.40 -6.41
C GLU A 7 -11.62 -9.66 -5.15
N GLN A 8 -12.01 -9.05 -4.02
CA GLN A 8 -11.38 -9.32 -2.72
C GLN A 8 -11.58 -10.76 -2.25
N ARG A 9 -12.77 -11.33 -2.48
CA ARG A 9 -13.04 -12.73 -2.18
C ARG A 9 -12.17 -13.67 -3.02
N ILE A 10 -12.07 -13.42 -4.33
CA ILE A 10 -11.23 -14.21 -5.24
C ILE A 10 -9.76 -14.17 -4.80
N LEU A 11 -9.26 -12.98 -4.42
CA LEU A 11 -7.90 -12.81 -3.90
C LEU A 11 -7.67 -13.60 -2.60
N ALA A 12 -8.62 -13.59 -1.67
CA ALA A 12 -8.52 -14.32 -0.41
C ALA A 12 -8.52 -15.85 -0.65
N GLU A 13 -9.29 -16.32 -1.62
CA GLU A 13 -9.33 -17.73 -2.02
C GLU A 13 -8.00 -18.16 -2.65
N ILE A 14 -7.43 -17.36 -3.55
CA ILE A 14 -6.10 -17.59 -4.13
C ILE A 14 -5.02 -17.62 -3.05
N GLU A 15 -5.06 -16.70 -2.09
CA GLU A 15 -4.09 -16.65 -0.98
C GLU A 15 -4.19 -17.93 -0.13
N THR A 16 -5.40 -18.41 0.15
CA THR A 16 -5.62 -19.64 0.92
C THR A 16 -5.05 -20.87 0.21
N HIS A 17 -5.31 -21.03 -1.09
CA HIS A 17 -4.77 -22.12 -1.89
C HIS A 17 -3.24 -22.05 -2.00
N LEU A 18 -2.69 -20.84 -2.20
CA LEU A 18 -1.27 -20.65 -2.36
C LEU A 18 -0.47 -20.97 -1.08
N VAL A 19 -1.02 -20.66 0.09
CA VAL A 19 -0.41 -21.02 1.40
C VAL A 19 -0.38 -22.54 1.58
N GLN A 20 -1.40 -23.25 1.08
CA GLN A 20 -1.47 -24.72 1.16
C GLN A 20 -0.50 -25.40 0.19
N ASP A 21 -0.36 -24.87 -1.03
CA ASP A 21 0.48 -25.47 -2.07
C ASP A 21 1.98 -25.15 -1.90
N ASP A 22 2.33 -23.89 -1.61
CA ASP A 22 3.72 -23.46 -1.38
C ASP A 22 3.80 -22.31 -0.34
N PRO A 23 4.01 -22.65 0.95
CA PRO A 23 4.06 -21.65 2.01
C PRO A 23 5.24 -20.68 1.87
N LYS A 24 6.35 -21.09 1.23
CA LYS A 24 7.51 -20.21 1.02
C LYS A 24 7.25 -19.19 -0.08
N LEU A 25 6.43 -19.53 -1.07
CA LEU A 25 6.01 -18.60 -2.12
C LEU A 25 4.98 -17.60 -1.57
N ALA A 26 4.01 -18.07 -0.79
CA ALA A 26 3.03 -17.21 -0.14
C ALA A 26 3.71 -16.13 0.74
N ASP A 27 4.69 -16.52 1.55
CA ASP A 27 5.39 -15.56 2.41
C ASP A 27 6.18 -14.51 1.61
N ARG A 28 6.85 -14.93 0.53
CA ARG A 28 7.54 -14.02 -0.40
C ARG A 28 6.57 -13.02 -1.03
N LEU A 29 5.43 -13.46 -1.55
CA LEU A 29 4.41 -12.59 -2.14
C LEU A 29 3.82 -11.61 -1.12
N SER A 30 3.57 -12.06 0.11
CA SER A 30 3.14 -11.19 1.20
C SER A 30 4.17 -10.10 1.50
N GLY A 31 5.47 -10.45 1.43
CA GLY A 31 6.59 -9.52 1.57
C GLY A 31 6.62 -8.44 0.49
N LEU A 32 6.42 -8.83 -0.78
CA LEU A 32 6.35 -7.89 -1.91
C LEU A 32 5.17 -6.91 -1.78
N SER A 33 4.00 -7.42 -1.37
CA SER A 33 2.81 -6.60 -1.12
C SER A 33 3.08 -5.55 -0.04
N ARG A 34 3.65 -5.96 1.11
CA ARG A 34 4.04 -5.05 2.20
C ARG A 34 5.09 -4.03 1.77
N ALA A 35 6.09 -4.42 0.95
CA ALA A 35 7.10 -3.49 0.46
C ALA A 35 6.50 -2.40 -0.45
N ARG A 36 5.60 -2.79 -1.36
CA ARG A 36 4.87 -1.87 -2.24
C ARG A 36 3.94 -0.94 -1.45
N TRP A 37 3.26 -1.46 -0.42
CA TRP A 37 2.41 -0.65 0.46
C TRP A 37 3.22 0.36 1.28
N ARG A 38 4.35 -0.05 1.88
CA ARG A 38 5.28 0.85 2.58
C ARG A 38 5.82 1.94 1.67
N ARG A 39 6.16 1.63 0.42
CA ARG A 39 6.62 2.63 -0.56
C ARG A 39 5.52 3.65 -0.89
N ARG A 40 4.27 3.19 -1.09
CA ARG A 40 3.12 4.08 -1.28
C ARG A 40 2.86 4.99 -0.08
N MET A 41 2.93 4.45 1.14
CA MET A 41 2.78 5.23 2.35
C MET A 41 3.89 6.27 2.52
N ARG A 42 5.14 5.91 2.21
CA ARG A 42 6.27 6.87 2.20
C ARG A 42 6.08 8.00 1.20
N LEU A 43 5.57 7.70 0.00
CA LEU A 43 5.28 8.74 -1.00
C LEU A 43 4.12 9.64 -0.56
N ALA A 44 3.06 9.06 0.00
CA ALA A 44 1.93 9.83 0.51
C ALA A 44 2.35 10.76 1.67
N THR A 45 3.12 10.24 2.62
CA THR A 45 3.66 11.05 3.74
C THR A 45 4.58 12.15 3.23
N ALA A 46 5.51 11.86 2.30
CA ALA A 46 6.37 12.87 1.69
C ALA A 46 5.58 13.99 1.01
N MET A 47 4.51 13.64 0.29
CA MET A 47 3.64 14.60 -0.39
C MET A 47 2.87 15.48 0.59
N VAL A 48 2.33 14.90 1.66
CA VAL A 48 1.66 15.67 2.74
C VAL A 48 2.65 16.62 3.41
N THR A 49 3.87 16.16 3.72
CA THR A 49 4.90 17.03 4.32
C THR A 49 5.30 18.16 3.39
N ALA A 50 5.46 17.90 2.08
CA ALA A 50 5.79 18.94 1.11
C ALA A 50 4.69 20.01 1.04
N LEU A 51 3.42 19.60 1.00
CA LEU A 51 2.29 20.53 1.00
C LEU A 51 2.24 21.36 2.30
N ALA A 52 2.51 20.75 3.45
CA ALA A 52 2.56 21.45 4.73
C ALA A 52 3.67 22.52 4.76
N VAL A 53 4.85 22.21 4.22
CA VAL A 53 5.96 23.18 4.10
C VAL A 53 5.58 24.33 3.18
N VAL A 54 5.00 24.05 2.01
CA VAL A 54 4.54 25.10 1.08
C VAL A 54 3.50 26.00 1.73
N ALA A 55 2.54 25.43 2.46
CA ALA A 55 1.53 26.20 3.19
C ALA A 55 2.14 27.10 4.27
N MET A 56 3.12 26.60 5.03
CA MET A 56 3.85 27.41 6.03
C MET A 56 4.59 28.57 5.38
N VAL A 57 5.29 28.33 4.27
CA VAL A 57 6.02 29.40 3.56
C VAL A 57 5.04 30.44 3.02
N ALA A 58 3.91 30.00 2.43
CA ALA A 58 2.89 30.92 1.93
C ALA A 58 2.35 31.84 3.03
N MET A 59 2.06 31.28 4.21
CA MET A 59 1.60 32.04 5.39
C MET A 59 2.65 32.98 5.96
N ALA A 60 3.94 32.68 5.80
CA ALA A 60 5.02 33.55 6.29
C ALA A 60 5.31 34.73 5.36
N VAL A 61 4.91 34.64 4.08
CA VAL A 61 5.16 35.67 3.05
C VAL A 61 3.97 36.62 2.88
N THR A 62 2.78 36.21 3.31
CA THR A 62 1.57 37.06 3.41
C THR A 62 1.48 37.78 4.74
#